data_AF-A0A9N8ZE49-F1
#
_entry.id   AF-A0A9N8ZE49-F1
#
_cell.length_a   1.000
_cell.length_b   1.000
_cell.length_c   1.000
_cell.angle_alpha   90.00
_cell.angle_beta   90.00
_cell.angle_gamma   90.00
#
_symmetry.space_group_name_H-M   'P 1'
#
loop_
_entity.id
_entity.type
_entity.pdbx_description
1 polymer ?
#
loop_
_entity_poly.entity_id
_entity_poly.type
_entity_poly.pdbx_seq_one_letter_code
_entity_poly.pdbx_strand_id
1 'polypeptide(L)'
;MFKTNDYTNSLIVAKTSSNIFTYNIIQIGTYPNKDILVFTAKPNQYRVSHNYIVETTFRSNQSQKIITCSIQYQDKKPEFMIEFIYNNNTKIRKPFDNLSNSMQLKHNKQFGNQFLDLFKQQVLQTFNQEDDVLLEELIFSV
;
A
#
# COMPACT_ATOMS: atom_id res chain seq x y z
N MET A 1 15.80 -18.59 20.27
CA MET A 1 14.50 -18.37 20.95
C MET A 1 14.00 -16.99 20.53
N PHE A 2 13.05 -16.92 19.60
CA PHE A 2 12.57 -15.63 19.07
C PHE A 2 11.49 -15.08 20.00
N LYS A 3 11.68 -13.86 20.53
CA LYS A 3 10.63 -13.13 21.25
C LYS A 3 9.53 -12.78 20.24
N THR A 4 8.39 -13.45 20.35
CA THR A 4 7.14 -13.05 19.71
C THR A 4 6.59 -11.89 20.55
N ASN A 5 6.65 -10.67 20.03
CA ASN A 5 5.82 -9.62 20.59
C ASN A 5 4.37 -9.96 20.21
N ASP A 6 3.54 -10.27 21.21
CA ASP A 6 2.12 -10.60 21.05
C ASP A 6 1.33 -9.35 20.64
N TYR A 7 1.32 -9.04 19.35
CA TYR A 7 0.46 -8.00 18.77
C TYR A 7 -0.77 -8.59 18.08
N THR A 8 -1.08 -9.87 18.30
CA THR A 8 -2.32 -10.49 17.82
C THR A 8 -3.53 -9.77 18.44
N ASN A 9 -4.53 -9.45 17.61
CA ASN A 9 -5.68 -8.59 17.94
C ASN A 9 -5.31 -7.14 18.31
N SER A 10 -4.15 -6.64 17.87
CA SER A 10 -3.83 -5.22 17.97
C SER A 10 -4.55 -4.43 16.90
N LEU A 11 -5.25 -3.37 17.34
CA LEU A 11 -5.91 -2.40 16.47
C LEU A 11 -4.99 -1.20 16.23
N ILE A 12 -4.56 -1.00 14.99
CA ILE A 12 -3.83 0.20 14.56
C ILE A 12 -4.81 1.11 13.82
N VAL A 13 -4.83 2.38 14.16
CA VAL A 13 -5.68 3.38 13.50
C VAL A 13 -4.80 4.40 12.78
N ALA A 14 -4.97 4.51 11.47
CA ALA A 14 -4.34 5.54 10.65
C ALA A 14 -5.39 6.54 10.18
N LYS A 15 -5.10 7.84 10.32
CA LYS A 15 -6.01 8.91 9.92
C LYS A 15 -5.35 9.78 8.86
N THR A 16 -6.10 10.08 7.80
CA THR A 16 -5.78 11.14 6.85
C THR A 16 -6.78 12.29 7.02
N SER A 17 -6.58 13.39 6.31
CA SER A 17 -7.52 14.53 6.33
C SER A 17 -8.95 14.16 5.92
N SER A 18 -9.12 13.06 5.17
CA SER A 18 -10.38 12.66 4.56
C SER A 18 -10.87 11.27 4.98
N ASN A 19 -10.01 10.42 5.54
CA ASN A 19 -10.33 9.01 5.78
C ASN A 19 -9.73 8.49 7.09
N ILE A 20 -10.39 7.48 7.65
CA ILE A 20 -9.88 6.70 8.79
C ILE A 20 -9.76 5.25 8.34
N PHE A 21 -8.58 4.69 8.56
CA PHE A 21 -8.25 3.29 8.29
C PHE A 21 -8.00 2.59 9.62
N THR A 22 -8.59 1.41 9.77
CA THR A 22 -8.35 0.54 10.93
C THR A 22 -7.71 -0.75 10.44
N TYR A 23 -6.64 -1.16 11.09
CA TYR A 23 -5.92 -2.40 10.81
C TYR A 23 -6.00 -3.27 12.06
N ASN A 24 -6.72 -4.37 11.98
CA ASN A 24 -6.80 -5.38 13.02
C ASN A 24 -5.87 -6.54 12.65
N ILE A 25 -4.78 -6.71 13.39
CA ILE A 25 -3.80 -7.75 13.12
C ILE A 25 -4.35 -9.08 13.63
N ILE A 26 -4.84 -9.91 12.71
CA ILE A 26 -5.35 -11.25 13.03
C ILE A 26 -4.18 -12.20 13.30
N GLN A 27 -3.14 -12.12 12.48
CA GLN A 27 -1.97 -12.99 12.57
C GLN A 27 -0.69 -12.23 12.21
N ILE A 28 0.29 -12.24 13.10
CA ILE A 28 1.60 -11.58 12.88
C ILE A 28 2.52 -12.36 11.92
N GLY A 29 2.27 -13.66 11.76
CA GLY A 29 3.11 -14.55 10.97
C GLY A 29 4.48 -14.84 11.59
N THR A 30 5.38 -15.41 10.80
CA THR A 30 6.75 -15.73 11.19
C THR A 30 7.72 -15.26 10.12
N TYR A 31 8.91 -14.78 10.51
CA TYR A 31 9.92 -14.43 9.52
C TYR A 31 10.53 -15.69 8.91
N PRO A 32 10.61 -15.77 7.57
CA PRO A 32 11.27 -16.89 6.91
C PRO A 32 12.79 -16.86 7.13
N ASN A 33 13.48 -17.90 6.65
CA ASN A 33 14.94 -17.98 6.70
C ASN A 33 15.58 -16.78 5.97
N LYS A 34 16.78 -16.36 6.42
CA LYS A 34 17.53 -15.23 5.89
C LYS A 34 17.74 -15.30 4.38
N ASP A 35 17.90 -16.50 3.82
CA ASP A 35 18.15 -16.72 2.39
C ASP A 35 16.98 -16.26 1.49
N ILE A 36 15.78 -16.14 2.05
CA ILE A 36 14.57 -15.75 1.33
C ILE A 36 13.85 -14.56 1.96
N LEU A 37 14.41 -13.98 3.03
CA LEU A 37 13.80 -12.88 3.77
C LEU A 37 13.84 -11.60 2.94
N VAL A 38 12.68 -10.98 2.75
CA VAL A 38 12.54 -9.72 1.99
C VAL A 38 12.24 -8.57 2.95
N PHE A 39 12.61 -7.37 2.54
CA PHE A 39 12.41 -6.14 3.31
C PHE A 39 11.59 -5.12 2.50
N THR A 40 10.84 -4.28 3.19
CA THR A 40 10.17 -3.11 2.59
C THR A 40 11.20 -2.09 2.08
N ALA A 41 10.77 -1.19 1.18
CA ALA A 41 11.61 -0.15 0.61
C ALA A 41 12.16 0.84 1.65
N LYS A 42 13.30 1.48 1.35
CA LYS A 42 13.88 2.58 2.15
C LYS A 42 12.94 3.81 2.15
N PRO A 43 13.01 4.70 3.16
CA PRO A 43 14.00 4.76 4.24
C PRO A 43 13.76 3.76 5.38
N ASN A 44 12.50 3.33 5.58
CA ASN A 44 12.14 2.41 6.65
C ASN A 44 12.05 0.98 6.13
N GLN A 45 13.10 0.18 6.39
CA GLN A 45 13.14 -1.22 5.98
C GLN A 45 12.63 -2.13 7.10
N TYR A 46 11.50 -2.79 6.84
CA TYR A 46 10.90 -3.77 7.74
C TYR A 46 10.94 -5.15 7.11
N ARG A 47 11.20 -6.17 7.94
CA ARG A 47 11.14 -7.58 7.54
C ARG A 47 9.72 -7.95 7.18
N VAL A 48 9.54 -8.63 6.07
CA VAL A 48 8.25 -9.17 5.64
C VAL A 48 8.05 -10.55 6.27
N SER A 49 6.94 -10.75 7.00
CA SER A 49 6.62 -12.05 7.61
C SER A 49 5.77 -12.93 6.68
N HIS A 50 5.94 -14.24 6.85
CA HIS A 50 5.11 -15.27 6.24
C HIS A 50 3.85 -15.51 7.08
N ASN A 51 2.70 -15.71 6.44
CA ASN A 51 1.39 -15.87 7.06
C ASN A 51 0.96 -14.67 7.92
N TYR A 52 1.35 -13.47 7.52
CA TYR A 52 0.78 -12.25 8.08
C TYR A 52 -0.66 -12.10 7.57
N ILE A 53 -1.60 -11.80 8.46
CA ILE A 53 -3.00 -11.56 8.12
C ILE A 53 -3.47 -10.33 8.90
N VAL A 54 -4.00 -9.36 8.15
CA VAL A 54 -4.57 -8.14 8.71
C VAL A 54 -5.91 -7.88 8.08
N GLU A 55 -6.91 -7.62 8.91
CA GLU A 55 -8.18 -7.09 8.46
C GLU A 55 -8.08 -5.57 8.43
N THR A 56 -8.45 -4.97 7.30
CA THR A 56 -8.45 -3.52 7.12
C THR A 56 -9.86 -3.05 6.81
N THR A 57 -10.29 -1.99 7.49
CA THR A 57 -11.53 -1.32 7.13
C THR A 57 -11.22 0.07 6.60
N PHE A 58 -11.92 0.45 5.52
CA PHE A 58 -11.94 1.82 5.03
C PHE A 58 -13.39 2.28 4.98
N ARG A 59 -13.64 3.42 5.63
CA ARG A 59 -14.96 4.01 5.70
C ARG A 59 -15.16 4.94 4.51
N SER A 60 -16.11 4.62 3.64
CA SER A 60 -16.69 5.59 2.71
C SER A 60 -17.95 6.19 3.34
N ASN A 61 -18.37 7.38 2.90
CA ASN A 61 -19.54 8.11 3.42
C ASN A 61 -20.85 7.30 3.37
N GLN A 62 -20.91 6.19 2.61
CA GLN A 62 -22.12 5.39 2.40
C GLN A 62 -21.98 3.90 2.75
N SER A 63 -20.77 3.40 3.08
CA SER A 63 -20.56 2.02 3.57
C SER A 63 -19.14 1.83 4.11
N GLN A 64 -19.03 1.05 5.19
CA GLN A 64 -17.75 0.51 5.62
C GLN A 64 -17.45 -0.73 4.78
N LYS A 65 -16.28 -0.74 4.13
CA LYS A 65 -15.80 -1.93 3.42
C LYS A 65 -14.69 -2.56 4.24
N ILE A 66 -14.78 -3.87 4.39
CA ILE A 66 -13.81 -4.70 5.09
C ILE A 66 -13.08 -5.55 4.06
N ILE A 67 -11.75 -5.51 4.10
CA ILE A 67 -10.89 -6.36 3.28
C ILE A 67 -9.92 -7.08 4.20
N THR A 68 -9.51 -8.28 3.79
CA THR A 68 -8.43 -9.00 4.47
C THR A 68 -7.21 -9.00 3.56
N CYS A 69 -6.10 -8.50 4.08
CA CYS A 69 -4.81 -8.56 3.42
C CYS A 69 -3.98 -9.67 4.05
N SER A 70 -3.29 -10.46 3.22
CA SER A 70 -2.42 -11.52 3.69
C SER A 70 -1.12 -11.57 2.91
N ILE A 71 -0.06 -12.05 3.57
CA ILE A 71 1.26 -12.25 2.97
C ILE A 71 1.61 -13.72 3.12
N GLN A 72 1.85 -14.38 1.99
CA GLN A 72 2.28 -15.78 1.95
C GLN A 72 3.57 -15.87 1.14
N TYR A 73 4.51 -16.68 1.59
CA TYR A 73 5.72 -16.93 0.81
C TYR A 73 5.47 -18.16 -0.05
N GLN A 74 5.54 -17.98 -1.36
CA GLN A 74 5.49 -19.05 -2.35
C GLN A 74 6.74 -18.94 -3.22
N ASP A 75 7.39 -20.07 -3.53
CA ASP A 75 8.60 -20.11 -4.35
C ASP A 75 9.69 -19.09 -3.94
N LYS A 76 9.93 -19.00 -2.63
CA LYS A 76 10.92 -18.11 -2.00
C LYS A 76 10.62 -16.61 -2.13
N LYS A 77 9.42 -16.22 -2.58
CA LYS A 77 9.01 -14.82 -2.72
C LYS A 77 7.72 -14.54 -1.93
N PRO A 78 7.55 -13.33 -1.37
CA PRO A 78 6.30 -12.95 -0.75
C PRO A 78 5.24 -12.62 -1.82
N GLU A 79 4.11 -13.28 -1.73
CA GLU A 79 2.88 -12.96 -2.44
C GLU A 79 1.94 -12.18 -1.51
N PHE A 80 1.47 -11.04 -2.01
CA PHE A 80 0.53 -10.18 -1.31
C PHE A 80 -0.86 -10.43 -1.87
N MET A 81 -1.80 -10.80 -1.01
CA MET A 81 -3.15 -11.21 -1.41
C MET A 81 -4.18 -10.35 -0.69
N ILE A 82 -5.20 -9.91 -1.43
CA ILE A 82 -6.32 -9.15 -0.89
C ILE A 82 -7.61 -9.91 -1.12
N GLU A 83 -8.36 -10.14 -0.06
CA GLU A 83 -9.71 -10.72 -0.06
C GLU A 83 -10.74 -9.61 0.19
N PHE A 84 -11.63 -9.41 -0.78
CA PHE A 84 -12.76 -8.50 -0.68
C PHE A 84 -13.99 -9.26 -0.23
N ILE A 85 -14.64 -8.76 0.82
CA ILE A 85 -15.89 -9.29 1.35
C ILE A 85 -16.99 -8.32 0.95
N TYR A 86 -17.97 -8.82 0.18
CA TYR A 86 -19.13 -8.05 -0.26
C TYR A 86 -20.35 -8.36 0.60
N ASN A 87 -21.36 -7.48 0.57
CA ASN A 87 -22.57 -7.58 1.40
C ASN A 87 -23.37 -8.89 1.20
N ASN A 88 -23.20 -9.56 0.05
CA ASN A 88 -23.80 -10.85 -0.25
C ASN A 88 -22.94 -12.05 0.21
N ASN A 89 -21.98 -11.82 1.12
CA ASN A 89 -20.99 -12.79 1.60
C ASN A 89 -20.11 -13.40 0.51
N THR A 90 -20.09 -12.84 -0.71
CA THR A 90 -19.15 -13.26 -1.73
C THR A 90 -17.75 -12.80 -1.35
N LYS A 91 -16.80 -13.73 -1.42
CA LYS A 91 -15.38 -13.48 -1.15
C LYS A 91 -14.61 -13.57 -2.46
N ILE A 92 -13.89 -12.49 -2.78
CA ILE A 92 -13.03 -12.46 -3.96
C ILE A 92 -11.60 -12.23 -3.49
N ARG A 93 -10.76 -13.26 -3.62
CA ARG A 93 -9.33 -13.21 -3.31
C ARG A 93 -8.53 -12.98 -4.59
N LYS A 94 -7.67 -11.97 -4.58
CA LYS A 94 -6.81 -11.63 -5.72
C LYS A 94 -5.39 -11.31 -5.26
N PRO A 95 -4.36 -11.67 -6.06
CA PRO A 95 -3.03 -11.10 -5.90
C PRO A 95 -3.10 -9.59 -5.99
N PHE A 96 -2.31 -8.90 -5.17
CA PHE A 96 -2.17 -7.45 -5.19
C PHE A 96 -1.82 -6.96 -6.61
N ASP A 97 -0.90 -7.67 -7.26
CA ASP A 97 -0.43 -7.38 -8.62
C ASP A 97 -1.55 -7.51 -9.67
N ASN A 98 -2.58 -8.30 -9.39
CA ASN A 98 -3.72 -8.54 -10.28
C ASN A 98 -4.94 -7.66 -9.93
N LEU A 99 -4.80 -6.70 -9.02
CA LEU A 99 -5.85 -5.72 -8.78
C LEU A 99 -5.98 -4.75 -9.96
N SER A 100 -7.17 -4.19 -10.15
CA SER A 100 -7.42 -3.31 -11.29
C SER A 100 -6.47 -2.12 -11.26
N ASN A 101 -6.02 -1.71 -12.45
CA ASN A 101 -5.16 -0.54 -12.64
C ASN A 101 -5.68 0.70 -11.90
N SER A 102 -7.00 0.88 -11.68
CA SER A 102 -7.52 2.00 -10.89
C SER A 102 -7.03 2.03 -9.43
N MET A 103 -6.80 0.88 -8.81
CA MET A 103 -6.35 0.76 -7.42
C MET A 103 -4.83 0.93 -7.29
N GLN A 104 -4.07 0.44 -8.28
CA GLN A 104 -2.62 0.65 -8.38
C GLN A 104 -2.26 2.08 -8.90
N LEU A 105 -2.96 2.56 -9.93
CA LEU A 105 -2.80 3.89 -10.54
C LEU A 105 -3.29 5.04 -9.67
N LYS A 106 -4.26 4.87 -8.74
CA LYS A 106 -4.67 6.00 -7.89
C LYS A 106 -3.52 6.54 -7.06
N HIS A 107 -2.60 5.67 -6.64
CA HIS A 107 -1.38 6.07 -5.95
C HIS A 107 -0.39 6.78 -6.90
N ASN A 108 -0.13 6.19 -8.08
CA ASN A 108 0.80 6.76 -9.07
C ASN A 108 0.29 8.07 -9.70
N LYS A 109 -1.01 8.18 -9.98
CA LYS A 109 -1.65 9.38 -10.52
C LYS A 109 -1.64 10.52 -9.49
N GLN A 110 -1.85 10.20 -8.21
CA GLN A 110 -1.75 11.20 -7.15
C GLN A 110 -0.30 11.68 -6.98
N PHE A 111 0.68 10.78 -7.06
CA PHE A 111 2.10 11.15 -7.08
C PHE A 111 2.45 12.01 -8.31
N GLY A 112 2.01 11.62 -9.51
CA GLY A 112 2.22 12.40 -10.74
C GLY A 112 1.59 13.79 -10.68
N ASN A 113 0.38 13.92 -10.14
CA ASN A 113 -0.26 15.22 -9.93
C ASN A 113 0.53 16.08 -8.93
N GLN A 114 0.97 15.52 -7.81
CA GLN A 114 1.79 16.24 -6.83
C GLN A 114 3.11 16.71 -7.45
N PHE A 115 3.74 15.88 -8.27
CA PHE A 115 4.97 16.25 -8.97
C PHE A 115 4.74 17.35 -10.01
N LEU A 116 3.65 17.29 -10.77
CA LEU A 116 3.27 18.35 -11.71
C LEU A 116 3.04 19.69 -11.00
N ASP A 117 2.40 19.67 -9.83
CA ASP A 117 2.20 20.87 -9.01
C ASP A 117 3.54 21.44 -8.51
N LEU A 118 4.45 20.59 -8.04
CA LEU A 118 5.81 20.99 -7.66
C LEU A 118 6.60 21.57 -8.85
N PHE A 119 6.52 20.94 -10.01
CA PHE A 119 7.16 21.43 -11.22
C PHE A 119 6.64 22.82 -11.60
N LYS A 120 5.31 23.02 -11.61
CA LYS A 120 4.70 24.33 -11.88
C LYS A 120 5.17 25.40 -10.89
N GLN A 121 5.28 25.06 -9.60
CA GLN A 121 5.81 25.97 -8.58
C GLN A 121 7.29 26.30 -8.83
N GLN A 122 8.10 25.32 -9.22
CA GLN A 122 9.51 25.50 -9.53
C GLN A 122 9.70 26.41 -10.74
N VAL A 123 8.88 26.23 -11.79
CA VAL A 123 8.92 27.07 -13.00
C VAL A 123 8.67 28.54 -12.63
N LEU A 124 7.66 28.81 -11.81
CA LEU A 124 7.34 30.17 -11.34
C LEU A 124 8.47 30.84 -10.55
N GLN A 125 9.33 30.05 -9.90
CA GLN A 125 10.44 30.59 -9.09
C GLN A 125 11.77 30.71 -9.87
N THR A 126 11.93 29.95 -10.95
CA THR A 126 13.24 29.75 -11.60
C THR A 126 13.30 30.37 -12.99
N PHE A 127 12.18 30.43 -13.70
CA PHE A 127 12.11 30.93 -15.08
C PHE A 127 11.28 32.21 -15.15
N ASN A 128 11.51 33.02 -16.18
CA ASN A 128 10.70 34.22 -16.38
C ASN A 128 9.31 33.82 -16.88
N GLN A 129 8.31 34.67 -16.64
CA GLN A 129 6.94 34.39 -17.08
C GLN A 129 6.78 34.34 -18.61
N GLU A 130 7.76 34.84 -19.35
CA GLU A 130 7.80 34.81 -20.81
C GLU A 130 8.42 33.50 -21.36
N ASP A 131 9.06 32.69 -20.52
CA ASP A 131 9.66 31.42 -20.91
C ASP A 131 8.58 30.31 -20.97
N ASP A 132 8.35 29.73 -22.15
CA ASP A 132 7.40 28.63 -22.33
C ASP A 132 8.05 27.28 -21.99
N VAL A 133 8.03 26.94 -20.69
CA VAL A 133 8.61 25.71 -20.19
C VAL A 133 7.55 24.59 -20.17
N LEU A 134 7.69 23.63 -21.08
CA LEU A 134 6.82 22.47 -21.20
C LEU A 134 7.47 21.20 -20.65
N LEU A 135 6.69 20.41 -19.90
CA LEU A 135 7.09 19.09 -19.46
C LEU A 135 6.70 18.06 -20.54
N GLU A 136 7.68 17.60 -21.33
CA GLU A 136 7.43 16.72 -22.48
C GLU A 136 7.18 15.26 -22.07
N GLU A 137 8.02 14.68 -21.22
CA GLU A 137 7.86 13.29 -20.79
C GLU A 137 8.35 13.07 -19.36
N LEU A 138 7.70 12.13 -18.66
CA LEU A 138 8.10 11.67 -17.33
C LEU A 138 8.02 10.14 -17.30
N ILE A 139 9.18 9.48 -17.37
CA ILE A 139 9.28 8.02 -17.35
C ILE A 139 9.67 7.57 -15.95
N PHE A 140 8.87 6.68 -15.36
CA PHE A 140 9.24 5.94 -14.16
C PHE A 140 9.43 4.47 -14.50
N SER A 141 10.56 3.89 -14.11
CA SER A 141 10.78 2.45 -14.09
C SER A 141 10.80 1.95 -12.64
N VAL A 142 10.17 0.81 -12.40
CA VAL A 142 10.15 0.09 -11.11
C VAL A 142 10.97 -1.18 -11.25
#